data_AF-A0A831Z3Q8-F1
#
_entry.id   AF-A0A831Z3Q8-F1
#
_cell.length_a   1.000
_cell.length_b   1.000
_cell.length_c   1.000
_cell.angle_alpha   90.00
_cell.angle_beta   90.00
_cell.angle_gamma   90.00
#
_symmetry.space_group_name_H-M   'P 1'
#
loop_
_entity.id
_entity.type
_entity.pdbx_description
1 polymer ?
#
loop_
_entity_poly.entity_id
_entity_poly.type
_entity_poly.pdbx_seq_one_letter_code
_entity_poly.pdbx_strand_id
1 'polypeptide(L)'
;MPTSIFLLTGKKDTVNGRWDFQNLLQPVFKPDSILAKGASYQIEVNEGTLKTLWGEQFGDSVRIYSFTTIDWAELGEIEGTVECPDSLKGAPIVVEAVAVQSRRVAGRGVADSTGAFLIPFLPEGQYTLQAFVDRNKNGRWDGGRSVPFRWAEPITVNPDPLRVRKRWTTQGATIRFY
;
A
#
# COMPACT_ATOMS: atom_id res chain seq x y z
N MET A 1 17.72 18.18 8.90
CA MET A 1 17.08 17.25 7.95
C MET A 1 16.63 18.09 6.76
N PRO A 2 17.01 17.82 5.50
CA PRO A 2 16.65 18.72 4.42
C PRO A 2 15.14 18.65 4.16
N THR A 3 14.51 19.79 4.39
CA THR A 3 13.10 20.14 4.21
C THR A 3 12.83 20.40 2.73
N SER A 4 13.00 19.38 1.89
CA SER A 4 13.01 19.56 0.42
C SER A 4 11.75 19.04 -0.26
N ILE A 5 10.99 18.18 0.43
CA ILE A 5 9.76 17.60 -0.09
C ILE A 5 8.67 17.71 0.98
N PHE A 6 7.55 18.31 0.61
CA PHE A 6 6.42 18.54 1.50
C PHE A 6 5.15 17.94 0.91
N LEU A 7 4.37 17.29 1.77
CA LEU A 7 2.97 17.03 1.48
C LEU A 7 2.15 18.15 2.11
N LEU A 8 1.38 18.86 1.31
CA LEU A 8 0.60 20.03 1.68
C LEU A 8 -0.89 19.77 1.51
N THR A 9 -1.70 20.31 2.39
CA THR A 9 -3.17 20.40 2.21
C THR A 9 -3.52 21.45 1.16
N GLY A 10 -4.78 21.49 0.71
CA GLY A 10 -5.28 22.57 -0.17
C GLY A 10 -5.13 23.98 0.42
N LYS A 11 -4.95 24.12 1.74
CA LYS A 11 -4.65 25.40 2.42
C LYS A 11 -3.15 25.71 2.51
N LYS A 12 -2.31 24.85 1.94
CA LYS A 12 -0.84 24.87 2.02
C LYS A 12 -0.26 24.59 3.42
N ASP A 13 -1.05 24.01 4.31
CA ASP A 13 -0.53 23.49 5.59
C ASP A 13 0.22 22.19 5.35
N THR A 14 1.40 22.01 5.97
CA THR A 14 2.18 20.78 5.88
C THR A 14 1.48 19.64 6.62
N VAL A 15 1.35 18.49 5.95
CA VAL A 15 0.87 17.24 6.56
C VAL A 15 2.00 16.65 7.40
N ASN A 16 1.72 16.38 8.67
CA ASN A 16 2.67 15.68 9.54
C ASN A 16 2.87 14.23 9.09
N GLY A 17 4.13 13.80 9.11
CA GLY A 17 4.53 12.47 8.70
C GLY A 17 6.03 12.31 8.69
N ARG A 18 6.47 11.15 8.20
CA ARG A 18 7.88 10.80 8.09
C ARG A 18 8.21 10.23 6.72
N TRP A 19 9.43 10.49 6.27
CA TRP A 19 9.98 9.85 5.09
C TRP A 19 10.60 8.50 5.47
N ASP A 20 10.21 7.45 4.77
CA ASP A 20 10.80 6.12 4.84
C ASP A 20 11.54 5.86 3.52
N PHE A 21 12.82 5.52 3.63
CA PHE A 21 13.68 5.24 2.49
C PHE A 21 13.94 3.73 2.46
N GLN A 22 13.06 2.98 1.81
CA GLN A 22 13.28 1.54 1.62
C GLN A 22 14.51 1.28 0.72
N ASN A 23 14.80 2.21 -0.18
CA ASN A 23 16.07 2.37 -0.89
C ASN A 23 16.25 3.84 -1.32
N LEU A 24 17.42 4.19 -1.85
CA LEU A 24 17.74 5.57 -2.26
C LEU A 24 16.88 6.11 -3.41
N LEU A 25 16.19 5.26 -4.16
CA LEU A 25 15.44 5.62 -5.36
C LEU A 25 13.91 5.61 -5.16
N GLN A 26 13.43 5.14 -4.00
CA GLN A 26 12.00 4.97 -3.72
C GLN A 26 11.66 5.53 -2.33
N PRO A 27 11.79 6.86 -2.13
CA PRO A 27 11.32 7.49 -0.91
C PRO A 27 9.80 7.38 -0.79
N VAL A 28 9.32 6.99 0.38
CA VAL A 28 7.90 6.88 0.69
C VAL A 28 7.58 7.82 1.84
N PHE A 29 6.70 8.80 1.61
CA PHE A 29 6.14 9.60 2.69
C PHE A 29 5.03 8.82 3.40
N LYS A 30 5.14 8.70 4.72
CA LYS A 30 4.12 8.08 5.58
C LYS A 30 3.51 9.17 6.46
N PRO A 31 2.28 9.64 6.16
CA PRO A 31 1.54 10.52 7.04
C PRO A 31 1.36 9.91 8.43
N ASP A 32 1.37 10.74 9.47
CA ASP A 32 1.18 10.27 10.86
C ASP A 32 -0.28 9.87 11.15
N SER A 33 -1.21 10.34 10.32
CA SER A 33 -2.62 10.01 10.39
C SER A 33 -3.20 9.81 8.99
N ILE A 34 -4.34 9.14 8.92
CA ILE A 34 -5.07 8.98 7.65
C ILE A 34 -5.39 10.36 7.07
N LEU A 35 -5.17 10.51 5.76
CA LEU A 35 -5.49 11.76 5.08
C LEU A 35 -7.00 11.99 5.12
N ALA A 36 -7.40 13.26 5.20
CA ALA A 36 -8.80 13.65 5.18
C ALA A 36 -9.46 13.14 3.91
N LYS A 37 -10.69 12.63 4.03
CA LYS A 37 -11.50 12.13 2.91
C LYS A 37 -11.96 13.27 2.01
N GLY A 38 -12.05 13.02 0.71
CA GLY A 38 -12.54 14.01 -0.27
C GLY A 38 -11.72 15.29 -0.36
N ALA A 39 -10.45 15.26 0.07
CA ALA A 39 -9.60 16.44 0.21
C ALA A 39 -8.48 16.44 -0.83
N SER A 40 -8.14 17.64 -1.31
CA SER A 40 -7.05 17.84 -2.25
C SER A 40 -5.73 18.11 -1.52
N TYR A 41 -4.67 17.53 -2.07
CA TYR A 41 -3.32 17.61 -1.56
C TYR A 41 -2.35 17.95 -2.68
N GLN A 42 -1.24 18.59 -2.30
CA GLN A 42 -0.12 18.88 -3.19
C GLN A 42 1.17 18.31 -2.61
N ILE A 43 1.94 17.65 -3.45
CA ILE A 43 3.32 17.29 -3.16
C ILE A 43 4.19 18.33 -3.83
N GLU A 44 4.94 19.09 -3.03
CA GLU A 44 5.90 20.07 -3.50
C GLU A 44 7.31 19.52 -3.33
N VAL A 45 8.08 19.53 -4.42
CA VAL A 45 9.49 19.14 -4.45
C VAL A 45 10.29 20.36 -4.86
N ASN A 46 11.08 20.91 -3.92
CA ASN A 46 12.00 22.01 -4.22
C ASN A 46 13.36 21.45 -4.63
N GLU A 47 13.60 21.35 -5.94
CA GLU A 47 14.83 20.77 -6.50
C GLU A 47 16.07 21.61 -6.18
N GLY A 48 15.90 22.91 -5.96
CA GLY A 48 16.97 23.82 -5.54
C GLY A 48 17.61 23.46 -4.21
N THR A 49 16.89 22.73 -3.37
CA THR A 49 17.38 22.29 -2.05
C THR A 49 17.95 20.86 -2.07
N LEU A 50 17.78 20.15 -3.19
CA LEU A 50 18.26 18.78 -3.34
C LEU A 50 19.69 18.78 -3.89
N LYS A 51 20.47 17.79 -3.44
CA LYS A 51 21.82 17.53 -3.94
C LYS A 51 21.94 16.12 -4.47
N THR A 52 22.74 15.95 -5.52
CA THR A 52 23.13 14.63 -6.04
C THR A 52 24.08 13.93 -5.07
N LEU A 53 24.36 12.65 -5.31
CA LEU A 53 25.36 11.89 -4.54
C LEU A 53 26.77 12.50 -4.61
N TRP A 54 27.04 13.31 -5.63
CA TRP A 54 28.32 14.01 -5.83
C TRP A 54 28.32 15.44 -5.26
N GLY A 55 27.24 15.84 -4.56
CA GLY A 55 27.13 17.14 -3.89
C GLY A 55 26.71 18.31 -4.79
N GLU A 56 26.45 18.04 -6.07
CA GLU A 56 25.96 19.02 -7.04
C GLU A 56 24.48 19.33 -6.78
N GLN A 57 24.04 20.54 -7.13
CA GLN A 57 22.62 20.90 -7.07
C GLN A 57 21.84 20.04 -8.07
N PHE A 58 20.69 19.50 -7.65
CA PHE A 58 19.88 18.63 -8.51
C PHE A 58 19.18 19.42 -9.63
N GLY A 59 18.64 20.59 -9.31
CA GLY A 59 17.97 21.50 -10.24
C GLY A 59 17.59 22.81 -9.56
N ASP A 60 16.89 23.70 -10.26
CA ASP A 60 16.45 25.01 -9.75
C ASP A 60 14.91 25.18 -9.77
N SER A 61 14.20 24.11 -10.13
CA SER A 61 12.75 24.12 -10.29
C SER A 61 12.02 23.71 -9.01
N VAL A 62 10.77 24.15 -8.87
CA VAL A 62 9.82 23.62 -7.89
C VAL A 62 8.79 22.77 -8.64
N ARG A 63 8.77 21.45 -8.39
CA ARG A 63 7.76 20.57 -8.98
C ARG A 63 6.58 20.40 -8.03
N ILE A 64 5.39 20.51 -8.60
CA ILE A 64 4.13 20.35 -7.87
C ILE A 64 3.35 19.20 -8.48
N TYR A 65 2.97 18.23 -7.65
CA TYR A 65 2.07 17.14 -8.01
C TYR A 65 0.81 17.26 -7.19
N SER A 66 -0.36 17.18 -7.81
CA SER A 66 -1.65 17.28 -7.11
C SER A 66 -2.39 15.97 -7.14
N PHE A 67 -3.05 15.62 -6.03
CA PHE A 67 -3.96 14.49 -5.97
C PHE A 67 -5.12 14.79 -5.03
N THR A 68 -6.19 14.00 -5.11
CA THR A 68 -7.37 14.13 -4.24
C THR A 68 -7.68 12.76 -3.65
N THR A 69 -8.00 12.73 -2.36
CA THR A 69 -8.46 11.52 -1.68
C THR A 69 -9.93 11.27 -2.01
N ILE A 70 -10.33 10.00 -2.07
CA ILE A 70 -11.72 9.63 -2.34
C ILE A 70 -12.55 9.83 -1.07
N ASP A 71 -13.81 10.27 -1.19
CA ASP A 71 -14.72 10.29 -0.06
C ASP A 71 -15.04 8.84 0.36
N TRP A 72 -15.01 8.55 1.65
CA TRP A 72 -15.35 7.22 2.17
C TRP A 72 -16.76 6.77 1.79
N ALA A 73 -17.67 7.71 1.51
CA ALA A 73 -19.00 7.41 0.99
C ALA A 73 -18.99 6.74 -0.39
N GLU A 74 -17.88 6.82 -1.12
CA GLU A 74 -17.65 6.19 -2.43
C GLU A 74 -16.74 4.95 -2.34
N LEU A 75 -16.32 4.57 -1.13
CA LEU A 75 -15.48 3.41 -0.87
C LEU A 75 -16.29 2.29 -0.21
N GLY A 76 -15.94 1.05 -0.50
CA GLY A 76 -16.38 -0.15 0.18
C GLY A 76 -15.18 -0.90 0.77
N GLU A 77 -15.45 -2.09 1.28
CA GLU A 77 -14.46 -2.90 1.99
C GLU A 77 -14.63 -4.38 1.62
N ILE A 78 -13.58 -5.18 1.81
CA ILE A 78 -13.64 -6.64 1.74
C ILE A 78 -13.21 -7.20 3.09
N GLU A 79 -14.02 -8.08 3.65
CA GLU A 79 -13.64 -8.89 4.80
C GLU A 79 -13.64 -10.38 4.44
N GLY A 80 -12.79 -11.14 5.10
CA GLY A 80 -12.66 -12.55 4.82
C GLY A 80 -11.72 -13.28 5.75
N THR A 81 -11.42 -14.52 5.39
CA THR A 81 -10.50 -15.39 6.13
C THR A 81 -9.42 -15.96 5.22
N VAL A 82 -8.23 -16.05 5.79
CA VAL A 82 -7.12 -16.84 5.24
C VAL A 82 -7.13 -18.20 5.92
N GLU A 83 -7.18 -19.26 5.13
CA GLU A 83 -6.87 -20.61 5.61
C GLU A 83 -5.41 -20.92 5.24
N CYS A 84 -4.57 -21.15 6.25
CA CYS A 84 -3.18 -21.54 6.04
C CYS A 84 -2.79 -22.78 6.85
N PRO A 85 -1.91 -23.64 6.31
CA PRO A 85 -1.37 -24.77 7.05
C PRO A 85 -0.50 -24.29 8.21
N ASP A 86 -0.39 -25.11 9.26
CA ASP A 86 0.38 -24.77 10.48
C ASP A 86 1.84 -24.41 10.19
N SER A 87 2.44 -24.98 9.13
CA SER A 87 3.80 -24.69 8.68
C SER A 87 4.03 -23.25 8.21
N LEU A 88 2.95 -22.51 7.89
CA LEU A 88 2.98 -21.12 7.44
C LEU A 88 2.53 -20.14 8.53
N LYS A 89 2.09 -20.62 9.69
CA LYS A 89 1.71 -19.79 10.82
C LYS A 89 2.94 -19.13 11.46
N GLY A 90 2.73 -17.96 12.07
CA GLY A 90 3.76 -17.24 12.85
C GLY A 90 4.43 -16.06 12.13
N ALA A 91 4.21 -15.90 10.83
CA ALA A 91 4.54 -14.68 10.09
C ALA A 91 3.25 -13.94 9.69
N PRO A 92 3.28 -12.60 9.56
CA PRO A 92 2.14 -11.84 9.03
C PRO A 92 1.74 -12.35 7.65
N ILE A 93 0.42 -12.50 7.43
CA ILE A 93 -0.12 -12.79 6.11
C ILE A 93 -0.76 -11.53 5.59
N VAL A 94 -0.21 -10.99 4.50
CA VAL A 94 -0.74 -9.81 3.83
C VAL A 94 -1.69 -10.28 2.74
N VAL A 95 -2.88 -9.68 2.70
CA VAL A 95 -3.90 -9.92 1.66
C VAL A 95 -4.06 -8.66 0.83
N GLU A 96 -4.01 -8.78 -0.48
CA GLU A 96 -4.09 -7.69 -1.43
C GLU A 96 -5.31 -7.86 -2.34
N ALA A 97 -6.07 -6.78 -2.51
CA ALA A 97 -7.13 -6.68 -3.50
C ALA A 97 -6.55 -6.12 -4.80
N VAL A 98 -6.56 -6.93 -5.87
CA VAL A 98 -6.03 -6.57 -7.18
C VAL A 98 -7.21 -6.23 -8.10
N ALA A 99 -7.26 -5.00 -8.59
CA ALA A 99 -8.32 -4.56 -9.49
C ALA A 99 -8.26 -5.34 -10.81
N VAL A 100 -9.36 -5.97 -11.21
CA VAL A 100 -9.41 -6.84 -12.41
C VAL A 100 -9.04 -6.08 -13.68
N GLN A 101 -9.52 -4.84 -13.83
CA GLN A 101 -9.34 -4.05 -15.04
C GLN A 101 -7.90 -3.54 -15.21
N SER A 102 -7.29 -3.00 -14.13
CA SER A 102 -5.97 -2.38 -14.19
C SER A 102 -4.82 -3.31 -13.80
N ARG A 103 -5.14 -4.45 -13.17
CA ARG A 103 -4.18 -5.38 -12.56
C ARG A 103 -3.27 -4.73 -11.51
N ARG A 104 -3.74 -3.64 -10.89
CA ARG A 104 -3.03 -2.94 -9.82
C ARG A 104 -3.60 -3.31 -8.47
N VAL A 105 -2.73 -3.43 -7.46
CA VAL A 105 -3.14 -3.51 -6.05
C VAL A 105 -3.86 -2.22 -5.69
N ALA A 106 -5.12 -2.33 -5.29
CA ALA A 106 -5.99 -1.21 -4.92
C ALA A 106 -6.11 -1.03 -3.40
N GLY A 107 -5.90 -2.10 -2.64
CA GLY A 107 -5.92 -2.08 -1.19
C GLY A 107 -5.28 -3.34 -0.62
N ARG A 108 -4.96 -3.28 0.66
CA ARG A 108 -4.34 -4.39 1.40
C ARG A 108 -4.86 -4.47 2.84
N GLY A 109 -4.81 -5.67 3.39
CA GLY A 109 -5.07 -5.98 4.79
C GLY A 109 -4.03 -6.96 5.32
N VAL A 110 -3.97 -7.13 6.63
CA VAL A 110 -3.14 -8.16 7.28
C VAL A 110 -4.08 -9.07 8.06
N ALA A 111 -3.95 -10.37 7.86
CA ALA A 111 -4.73 -11.35 8.61
C ALA A 111 -4.27 -11.40 10.07
N ASP A 112 -5.23 -11.49 10.99
CA ASP A 112 -4.96 -11.66 12.41
C ASP A 112 -4.60 -13.12 12.77
N SER A 113 -4.46 -13.42 14.06
CA SER A 113 -4.13 -14.77 14.54
C SER A 113 -5.20 -15.83 14.24
N THR A 114 -6.43 -15.41 13.94
CA THR A 114 -7.54 -16.29 13.55
C THR A 114 -7.62 -16.48 12.03
N GLY A 115 -6.82 -15.73 11.27
CA GLY A 115 -6.85 -15.68 9.82
C GLY A 115 -7.86 -14.66 9.27
N ALA A 116 -8.62 -13.96 10.11
CA ALA A 116 -9.55 -12.94 9.66
C ALA A 116 -8.78 -11.70 9.15
N PHE A 117 -9.24 -11.12 8.04
CA PHE A 117 -8.65 -9.90 7.48
C PHE A 117 -9.74 -8.91 7.05
N LEU A 118 -9.35 -7.63 7.01
CA LEU A 118 -10.14 -6.53 6.46
C LEU A 118 -9.28 -5.72 5.48
N ILE A 119 -9.81 -5.46 4.29
CA ILE A 119 -9.25 -4.55 3.30
C ILE A 119 -10.18 -3.34 3.19
N PRO A 120 -9.88 -2.23 3.89
CA PRO A 120 -10.70 -1.05 3.86
C PRO A 120 -10.40 -0.17 2.63
N PHE A 121 -11.24 0.85 2.43
CA PHE A 121 -11.01 1.96 1.48
C PHE A 121 -10.87 1.54 0.01
N LEU A 122 -11.62 0.54 -0.43
CA LEU A 122 -11.62 0.08 -1.81
C LEU A 122 -12.66 0.85 -2.63
N PRO A 123 -12.29 1.43 -3.79
CA PRO A 123 -13.29 1.95 -4.73
C PRO A 123 -14.30 0.87 -5.13
N GLU A 124 -15.48 1.28 -5.58
CA GLU A 124 -16.41 0.34 -6.22
C GLU A 124 -15.75 -0.29 -7.46
N GLY A 125 -15.86 -1.62 -7.58
CA GLY A 125 -15.18 -2.34 -8.65
C GLY A 125 -15.17 -3.85 -8.47
N GLN A 126 -14.44 -4.52 -9.38
CA GLN A 126 -14.16 -5.96 -9.29
C GLN A 126 -12.70 -6.19 -8.94
N TYR A 127 -12.49 -7.10 -7.99
CA TYR A 127 -11.18 -7.40 -7.42
C TYR A 127 -10.96 -8.90 -7.31
N THR A 128 -9.77 -9.37 -7.68
CA THR A 128 -9.29 -10.68 -7.22
C THR A 128 -8.46 -10.49 -5.95
N LEU A 129 -8.34 -11.54 -5.15
CA LEU A 129 -7.51 -11.51 -3.94
C LEU A 129 -6.23 -12.30 -4.17
N GLN A 130 -5.12 -11.78 -3.67
CA GLN A 130 -3.90 -12.55 -3.48
C GLN A 130 -3.42 -12.39 -2.04
N ALA A 131 -2.74 -13.41 -1.51
CA ALA A 131 -2.17 -13.34 -0.17
C ALA A 131 -0.77 -13.93 -0.15
N PHE A 132 0.11 -13.32 0.63
CA PHE A 132 1.48 -13.81 0.82
C PHE A 132 1.90 -13.80 2.29
N VAL A 133 2.81 -14.70 2.64
CA VAL A 133 3.39 -14.81 3.98
C VAL A 133 4.64 -13.93 4.05
N ASP A 134 4.54 -12.79 4.72
CA ASP A 134 5.62 -11.80 4.88
C ASP A 134 6.60 -12.25 5.97
N ARG A 135 7.50 -13.15 5.61
CA ARG A 135 8.44 -13.79 6.53
C ARG A 135 9.45 -12.80 7.10
N ASN A 136 9.78 -11.76 6.33
CA ASN A 136 10.78 -10.78 6.72
C ASN A 136 10.19 -9.45 7.24
N LYS A 137 8.86 -9.35 7.29
CA LYS A 137 8.09 -8.26 7.90
C LYS A 137 8.30 -6.91 7.22
N ASN A 138 8.49 -6.90 5.90
CA ASN A 138 8.69 -5.68 5.14
C ASN A 138 7.40 -5.18 4.43
N GLY A 139 6.31 -5.93 4.51
CA GLY A 139 5.00 -5.62 3.96
C GLY A 139 4.88 -5.76 2.44
N ARG A 140 5.82 -6.45 1.77
CA ARG A 140 5.78 -6.75 0.34
C ARG A 140 6.13 -8.21 0.10
N TRP A 141 5.68 -8.77 -1.01
CA TRP A 141 6.08 -10.11 -1.40
C TRP A 141 7.53 -10.11 -1.92
N ASP A 142 8.37 -10.99 -1.37
CA ASP A 142 9.72 -11.23 -1.88
C ASP A 142 9.81 -12.53 -2.69
N GLY A 143 10.13 -12.42 -3.99
CA GLY A 143 10.29 -13.57 -4.90
C GLY A 143 11.54 -14.45 -4.68
N GLY A 144 12.27 -14.24 -3.58
CA GLY A 144 13.51 -14.97 -3.28
C GLY A 144 14.72 -14.46 -4.08
N ARG A 145 15.87 -15.09 -3.86
CA ARG A 145 17.15 -14.79 -4.54
C ARG A 145 17.97 -16.06 -4.69
N SER A 146 18.75 -16.15 -5.77
CA SER A 146 19.69 -17.26 -5.96
C SER A 146 20.98 -17.08 -5.16
N VAL A 147 21.46 -15.83 -4.98
CA VAL A 147 22.71 -15.53 -4.27
C VAL A 147 22.57 -14.27 -3.38
N PRO A 148 22.80 -14.36 -2.06
CA PRO A 148 22.74 -15.61 -1.29
C PRO A 148 21.36 -16.26 -1.45
N PHE A 149 21.32 -17.60 -1.43
CA PHE A 149 20.08 -18.32 -1.67
C PHE A 149 19.01 -17.97 -0.61
N ARG A 150 17.83 -17.59 -1.08
CA ARG A 150 16.64 -17.33 -0.27
C ARG A 150 15.41 -17.79 -1.04
N TRP A 151 14.60 -18.62 -0.41
CA TRP A 151 13.30 -19.04 -0.94
C TRP A 151 12.38 -17.84 -1.18
N ALA A 152 11.53 -17.93 -2.19
CA ALA A 152 10.41 -17.02 -2.35
C ALA A 152 9.47 -17.12 -1.15
N GLU A 153 8.82 -16.01 -0.83
CA GLU A 153 7.73 -16.02 0.13
C GLU A 153 6.52 -16.76 -0.44
N PRO A 154 5.88 -17.64 0.34
CA PRO A 154 4.66 -18.32 -0.09
C PRO A 154 3.58 -17.30 -0.48
N ILE A 155 2.94 -17.54 -1.62
CA ILE A 155 1.87 -16.70 -2.17
C ILE A 155 0.76 -17.60 -2.72
N THR A 156 -0.48 -17.14 -2.61
CA THR A 156 -1.67 -17.76 -3.19
C THR A 156 -2.56 -16.69 -3.81
N VAL A 157 -3.41 -17.10 -4.76
CA VAL A 157 -4.35 -16.23 -5.47
C VAL A 157 -5.72 -16.90 -5.44
N ASN A 158 -6.74 -16.13 -5.09
CA ASN A 158 -8.14 -16.48 -5.36
C ASN A 158 -8.54 -15.85 -6.71
N PRO A 159 -8.71 -16.65 -7.77
CA PRO A 159 -9.01 -16.13 -9.11
C PRO A 159 -10.45 -15.63 -9.25
N ASP A 160 -11.36 -16.00 -8.36
CA ASP A 160 -12.77 -15.62 -8.44
C ASP A 160 -12.97 -14.15 -8.05
N PRO A 161 -13.42 -13.29 -8.98
CA PRO A 161 -13.55 -11.87 -8.68
C PRO A 161 -14.68 -11.57 -7.70
N LEU A 162 -14.38 -10.73 -6.72
CA LEU A 162 -15.33 -10.15 -5.79
C LEU A 162 -15.78 -8.78 -6.30
N ARG A 163 -17.08 -8.51 -6.23
CA ARG A 163 -17.65 -7.19 -6.55
C ARG A 163 -17.79 -6.37 -5.27
N VAL A 164 -16.99 -5.33 -5.14
CA VAL A 164 -17.10 -4.33 -4.08
C VAL A 164 -18.08 -3.25 -4.50
N ARG A 165 -18.95 -2.85 -3.58
CA ARG A 165 -19.88 -1.72 -3.74
C ARG A 165 -19.56 -0.66 -2.69
N LYS A 166 -19.74 0.62 -3.05
CA LYS A 166 -19.55 1.72 -2.11
C LYS A 166 -20.45 1.60 -0.88
N ARG A 167 -19.93 1.91 0.31
CA ARG A 167 -20.59 1.83 1.61
C ARG A 167 -20.99 0.41 2.07
N TRP A 168 -20.50 -0.63 1.39
CA TRP A 168 -20.76 -2.01 1.75
C TRP A 168 -19.46 -2.73 2.13
N THR A 169 -19.59 -3.64 3.09
CA THR A 169 -18.59 -4.66 3.37
C THR A 169 -18.92 -5.90 2.56
N THR A 170 -18.01 -6.30 1.69
CA THR A 170 -18.10 -7.54 0.92
C THR A 170 -17.58 -8.67 1.81
N GLN A 171 -18.49 -9.52 2.29
CA GLN A 171 -18.18 -10.57 3.27
C GLN A 171 -17.96 -11.94 2.61
N GLY A 172 -17.40 -12.87 3.39
CA GLY A 172 -17.30 -14.27 3.02
C GLY A 172 -16.18 -14.59 2.02
N ALA A 173 -15.22 -13.69 1.84
CA ALA A 173 -14.05 -13.99 1.04
C ALA A 173 -13.16 -15.03 1.76
N THR A 174 -12.80 -16.11 1.07
CA THR A 174 -11.85 -17.11 1.59
C THR A 174 -10.67 -17.21 0.64
N ILE A 175 -9.46 -17.21 1.19
CA ILE A 175 -8.22 -17.45 0.45
C ILE A 175 -7.43 -18.57 1.13
N ARG A 176 -6.94 -19.54 0.34
CA ARG A 176 -6.33 -20.76 0.85
C ARG A 176 -4.88 -20.88 0.39
N PHE A 177 -3.99 -21.16 1.33
CA PHE A 177 -2.66 -21.67 1.01
C PHE A 177 -2.71 -23.19 0.90
N TYR A 178 -2.06 -23.74 -0.13
CA TYR A 178 -1.95 -25.18 -0.39
C TYR A 178 -0.53 -25.67 -0.03
#